data_AF-F0F6E5-F1
#
_entry.id   AF-F0F6E5-F1
#
_cell.length_a   1.000
_cell.length_b   1.000
_cell.length_c   1.000
_cell.angle_alpha   90.00
_cell.angle_beta   90.00
_cell.angle_gamma   90.00
#
_symmetry.space_group_name_H-M   'P 1'
#
loop_
_entity.id
_entity.type
_entity.pdbx_description
1 polymer ?
#
loop_
_entity_poly.entity_id
_entity_poly.type
_entity_poly.pdbx_seq_one_letter_code
_entity_poly.pdbx_strand_id
1 'polypeptide(L)' 'MKKRTNRMKDVNYEEAVRQLEDIVEKMERGELDVDSMASRLKQAQGLIKLCKQKLKHTDDEIQKLLSDR' A
#
# COMPACT_ATOMS: atom_id res chain seq x y z
N MET A 1 -31.02 2.00 15.27
CA MET A 1 -29.75 1.70 15.96
C MET A 1 -28.62 1.59 14.95
N LYS A 2 -27.53 2.36 15.16
CA LYS A 2 -26.43 2.58 14.19
C LYS A 2 -25.50 1.36 14.16
N LYS A 3 -25.44 0.64 13.02
CA LYS A 3 -24.44 -0.42 12.80
C LYS A 3 -23.06 0.22 12.66
N ARG A 4 -22.23 0.12 13.71
CA ARG A 4 -20.80 0.39 13.65
C ARG A 4 -20.12 -0.80 12.96
N THR A 5 -20.12 -0.80 11.63
CA THR A 5 -19.32 -1.76 10.86
C THR A 5 -17.87 -1.26 10.85
N ASN A 6 -17.06 -1.93 11.65
CA ASN A 6 -15.60 -1.81 11.70
C ASN A 6 -15.02 -2.06 10.30
N ARG A 7 -14.76 -1.00 9.53
CA ARG A 7 -13.96 -1.07 8.31
C ARG A 7 -12.49 -0.97 8.74
N MET A 8 -11.83 -2.12 8.94
CA MET A 8 -10.42 -2.19 8.59
C MET A 8 -10.35 -1.76 7.12
N LYS A 9 -9.93 -0.51 6.90
CA LYS A 9 -9.98 0.13 5.60
C LYS A 9 -9.11 -0.69 4.66
N ASP A 10 -9.71 -1.35 3.67
CA ASP A 10 -8.98 -1.83 2.50
C ASP A 10 -8.24 -0.64 1.90
N VAL A 11 -6.93 -0.58 2.11
CA VAL A 11 -6.09 0.46 1.53
C VAL A 11 -6.11 0.23 0.02
N ASN A 12 -6.60 1.22 -0.73
CA ASN A 12 -6.58 1.16 -2.18
C ASN A 12 -5.17 1.50 -2.70
N TYR A 13 -4.93 1.32 -4.00
CA TYR A 13 -3.59 1.52 -4.57
C TYR A 13 -3.09 2.95 -4.35
N GLU A 14 -3.90 3.96 -4.65
CA GLU A 14 -3.54 5.37 -4.50
C GLU A 14 -3.20 5.74 -3.06
N GLU A 15 -3.99 5.27 -2.10
CA GLU A 15 -3.75 5.50 -0.69
C GLU A 15 -2.46 4.82 -0.22
N ALA A 16 -2.16 3.63 -0.73
CA ALA A 16 -0.90 2.95 -0.43
C ALA A 16 0.31 3.73 -0.96
N VAL A 17 0.20 4.32 -2.16
CA VAL A 17 1.25 5.17 -2.74
C VAL A 17 1.42 6.45 -1.92
N ARG A 18 0.33 7.14 -1.55
CA ARG A 18 0.41 8.35 -0.70
C ARG A 18 1.08 8.07 0.65
N GLN A 19 0.79 6.92 1.25
CA GLN A 19 1.45 6.52 2.50
C GLN A 19 2.94 6.22 2.30
N LEU A 20 3.34 5.66 1.15
CA LEU A 20 4.75 5.48 0.81
C LEU A 20 5.46 6.83 0.64
N GLU A 21 4.84 7.79 -0.03
CA GLU A 21 5.37 9.16 -0.21
C GLU A 21 5.58 9.84 1.16
N ASP A 22 4.60 9.77 2.06
CA ASP A 22 4.70 10.32 3.43
C ASP A 22 5.83 9.66 4.24
N ILE A 23 6.02 8.34 4.08
CA ILE A 23 7.14 7.63 4.73
C ILE A 23 8.47 8.14 4.21
N VAL A 24 8.63 8.27 2.88
CA VAL A 24 9.86 8.76 2.24
C VAL A 24 10.15 10.18 2.70
N GLU A 25 9.16 11.07 2.67
CA GLU A 25 9.32 12.47 3.09
C GLU A 25 9.83 12.57 4.54
N LYS A 26 9.24 11.80 5.47
CA LYS A 26 9.68 11.79 6.87
C LYS A 26 11.08 11.24 7.06
N MET A 27 11.47 10.25 6.26
CA MET A 27 12.82 9.70 6.27
C MET A 27 13.84 10.72 5.76
N GLU A 28 13.54 11.42 4.67
CA GLU A 28 14.42 12.43 4.07
C GLU A 28 14.59 13.67 4.96
N ARG A 29 13.54 14.07 5.68
CA ARG A 29 13.60 15.18 6.65
C ARG A 29 14.38 14.83 7.93
N GLY A 30 14.75 13.56 8.13
CA GLY A 30 15.45 13.11 9.33
C GLY A 30 14.61 13.19 10.60
N GLU A 31 13.28 13.19 10.48
CA GLU A 31 12.33 13.33 11.59
C GLU A 31 12.10 12.02 12.37
N LEU A 32 12.79 10.94 11.99
CA LEU A 32 12.61 9.61 12.54
C LEU A 32 13.86 9.16 13.30
N ASP A 33 13.68 8.73 14.53
CA ASP A 33 14.70 7.97 15.27
C ASP A 33 14.87 6.56 14.69
N VAL A 34 15.93 5.86 15.12
CA VAL A 34 16.31 4.52 14.60
C VAL A 34 15.18 3.49 14.78
N ASP A 35 14.48 3.52 15.92
CA ASP A 35 13.39 2.58 16.20
C ASP A 35 12.16 2.88 15.32
N SER A 36 11.86 4.17 15.14
CA SER A 36 10.80 4.66 14.25
C SER A 36 11.09 4.34 12.79
N MET A 37 12.35 4.45 12.35
CA MET A 37 12.76 4.06 11.00
C MET A 37 12.52 2.57 10.73
N ALA A 38 12.86 1.68 11.66
CA ALA A 38 12.61 0.25 11.51
C ALA A 38 11.11 -0.06 11.34
N SER A 39 10.27 0.59 12.14
CA SER A 39 8.81 0.47 12.04
C SER A 39 8.28 0.99 10.69
N ARG A 40 8.73 2.17 10.26
CA ARG A 40 8.33 2.79 8.98
C ARG A 40 8.76 1.97 7.78
N LEU A 41 9.96 1.40 7.80
CA LEU A 41 10.43 0.46 6.77
C LEU A 41 9.54 -0.77 6.67
N LYS A 42 9.13 -1.35 7.80
CA LYS A 42 8.22 -2.50 7.82
C LYS A 42 6.85 -2.14 7.25
N GLN A 43 6.34 -0.95 7.56
CA GLN A 43 5.10 -0.43 6.97
C GLN A 43 5.25 -0.26 5.45
N ALA A 44 6.33 0.38 4.98
CA ALA A 44 6.61 0.56 3.56
C ALA A 44 6.69 -0.77 2.81
N GLN A 45 7.37 -1.78 3.37
CA GLN A 45 7.41 -3.13 2.78
C GLN A 45 6.01 -3.74 2.61
N GLY A 46 5.12 -3.56 3.58
CA GLY A 46 3.73 -3.99 3.49
C GLY A 46 2.96 -3.29 2.37
N LEU A 47 3.11 -1.97 2.27
CA LEU A 47 2.48 -1.16 1.21
C LEU A 47 3.00 -1.53 -0.18
N ILE A 48 4.32 -1.70 -0.34
CA ILE A 48 4.92 -2.16 -1.61
C ILE A 48 4.36 -3.52 -2.02
N LYS A 49 4.23 -4.45 -1.06
CA LYS A 49 3.66 -5.79 -1.33
C LYS A 49 2.21 -5.68 -1.82
N LEU A 50 1.40 -4.83 -1.17
CA LEU A 50 0.03 -4.57 -1.57
C LEU A 50 -0.04 -3.98 -2.99
N CYS A 51 0.78 -2.98 -3.31
CA CYS A 51 0.84 -2.36 -4.62
C CYS A 51 1.19 -3.39 -5.71
N LYS A 52 2.23 -4.22 -5.47
CA LYS A 52 2.63 -5.29 -6.39
C LYS A 52 1.53 -6.31 -6.61
N GLN A 53 0.81 -6.70 -5.56
CA GLN A 53 -0.32 -7.63 -5.66
C GLN A 53 -1.46 -7.05 -6.50
N LYS A 54 -1.81 -5.78 -6.31
CA LYS A 54 -2.86 -5.11 -7.10
C LYS A 54 -2.46 -5.03 -8.57
N LEU A 55 -1.24 -4.59 -8.88
CA LEU A 55 -0.75 -4.52 -10.26
C LEU A 55 -0.74 -5.88 -10.93
N LYS A 56 -0.23 -6.91 -10.24
CA LYS A 56 -0.23 -8.28 -10.76
C LYS A 56 -1.66 -8.78 -11.05
N HIS A 57 -2.59 -8.54 -10.12
CA HIS A 57 -3.97 -8.94 -10.32
C HIS A 57 -4.60 -8.28 -11.54
N THR A 58 -4.38 -6.97 -11.71
CA THR A 58 -4.86 -6.24 -12.90
C THR A 58 -4.22 -6.77 -14.19
N ASP A 59 -2.92 -7.04 -14.18
CA ASP A 59 -2.23 -7.63 -15.33
C ASP A 59 -2.78 -9.03 -15.67
N ASP A 60 -2.98 -9.89 -14.67
CA ASP A 60 -3.58 -11.22 -14.85
C ASP A 60 -4.99 -11.15 -15.45
N GLU A 61 -5.80 -10.15 -15.06
CA GLU A 61 -7.12 -9.91 -15.65
C GLU A 61 -7.04 -9.46 -17.12
N ILE A 62 -6.11 -8.56 -17.45
CA ILE A 62 -5.86 -8.11 -18.82
C ILE A 62 -5.43 -9.31 -19.69
N GLN A 63 -4.50 -10.14 -19.21
CA GLN A 63 -4.03 -11.31 -19.95
C GLN A 63 -5.15 -12.31 -20.26
N LYS A 64 -6.08 -12.52 -19.32
CA LYS A 64 -7.25 -13.39 -19.55
C LYS A 64 -8.15 -12.85 -20.66
N LEU A 65 -8.47 -11.55 -20.61
CA LEU A 65 -9.30 -10.90 -21.64
C LEU A 65 -8.67 -10.96 -23.03
N LEU A 66 -7.33 -10.92 -23.12
CA LEU A 66 -6.61 -11.03 -24.39
C LEU A 66 -6.45 -12.48 -24.88
N SER A 67 -6.40 -13.45 -23.96
CA SER A 67 -6.27 -14.88 -24.27
C SER A 67 -7.58 -15.52 -24.74
N ASP A 68 -8.72 -14.94 -24.40
CA ASP A 68 -10.05 -15.40 -24.83
C ASP A 68 -10.39 -14.99 -26.30
N ARG A 69 -9.38 -14.59 -27.08
CA ARG A 69 -9.50 -14.12 -28.47
C ARG A 69 -8.88 -15.08 -29.49
#